data_AF-A0AAW2Y1U3-F1
#
_entry.id   AF-A0AAW2Y1U3-F1
#
_cell.length_a   1.000
_cell.length_b   1.000
_cell.length_c   1.000
_cell.angle_alpha   90.00
_cell.angle_beta   90.00
_cell.angle_gamma   90.00
#
_symmetry.space_group_name_H-M   'P 1'
#
loop_
_entity.id
_entity.type
_entity.pdbx_description
1 polymer ?
#
loop_
_entity_poly.entity_id
_entity_poly.type
_entity_poly.pdbx_seq_one_letter_code
_entity_poly.pdbx_strand_id
1 'polypeptide(L)' 'VLPKYFSSEWSVAQFRLPEGSQYIVAFGHQKNTVVILGLDGSFYRCKFDPATGGEMTQLEYHNFLKPEEAF' A
#
# COMPACT_ATOMS: atom_id res chain seq x y z
N VAL A 1 -18.58 15.65 23.80
CA VAL A 1 -17.62 14.50 23.72
C VAL A 1 -17.67 13.98 22.30
N LEU A 2 -16.55 13.88 21.58
CA LEU A 2 -16.55 13.40 20.19
C LEU A 2 -17.07 11.95 20.14
N PRO A 3 -17.95 11.60 19.19
CA PRO A 3 -18.43 10.23 19.05
C PRO A 3 -17.27 9.23 18.92
N LYS A 4 -17.38 8.06 19.56
CA LYS A 4 -16.32 7.02 19.54
C LYS A 4 -15.91 6.57 18.14
N TYR A 5 -16.78 6.74 17.14
CA TYR A 5 -16.42 6.43 15.76
C TYR A 5 -15.41 7.44 15.18
N PHE A 6 -15.32 8.67 15.67
CA PHE A 6 -14.25 9.61 15.28
C PHE A 6 -12.88 9.24 15.87
N SER A 7 -12.85 8.46 16.95
CA SER A 7 -11.62 7.89 17.52
C SER A 7 -11.33 6.47 17.01
N SER A 8 -12.21 5.92 16.17
CA SER A 8 -12.03 4.59 15.59
C SER A 8 -11.22 4.74 14.32
N GLU A 9 -10.08 4.05 14.22
CA GLU A 9 -9.37 3.91 12.95
C GLU A 9 -10.29 3.15 11.99
N TRP A 10 -10.75 3.79 10.91
CA TRP A 10 -11.74 3.23 9.98
C TRP A 10 -11.15 2.22 8.98
N SER A 11 -9.88 1.87 9.14
CA SER A 11 -9.18 0.91 8.29
C SER A 11 -8.55 -0.18 9.14
N VAL A 12 -8.84 -1.44 8.83
CA VAL A 12 -8.13 -2.60 9.42
C VAL A 12 -6.63 -2.48 9.14
N ALA A 13 -6.24 -2.07 7.93
CA ALA A 13 -4.83 -1.84 7.58
C ALA A 13 -4.68 -0.67 6.60
N GLN A 14 -3.52 -0.02 6.63
CA GLN A 14 -3.22 1.19 5.86
C GLN A 14 -1.81 1.17 5.26
N PHE A 15 -1.64 1.76 4.08
CA PHE A 15 -0.35 1.98 3.42
C PHE A 15 -0.33 3.39 2.83
N ARG A 16 0.75 4.15 3.07
CA ARG A 16 0.87 5.53 2.60
C ARG A 16 1.66 5.56 1.30
N LEU A 17 1.08 6.19 0.29
CA LEU A 17 1.71 6.39 -1.02
C LEU A 17 2.16 7.85 -1.16
N PRO A 18 3.16 8.13 -2.02
CA PRO A 18 3.47 9.49 -2.43
C PRO A 18 2.24 10.19 -3.04
N GLU A 19 2.09 11.47 -2.76
CA GLU A 19 1.05 12.29 -3.38
C GLU A 19 1.41 12.64 -4.84
N GLY A 20 0.40 12.99 -5.65
CA GLY A 20 0.61 13.50 -7.01
C GLY A 20 0.59 12.46 -8.13
N SER A 21 0.31 11.19 -7.82
CA SER A 21 0.07 10.13 -8.81
C SER A 21 -1.31 9.51 -8.61
N GLN A 22 -1.89 8.97 -9.68
CA GLN A 22 -3.11 8.16 -9.60
C GLN A 22 -2.72 6.70 -9.48
N TYR A 23 -3.43 5.97 -8.61
CA TYR A 23 -3.12 4.58 -8.30
C TYR A 23 -4.31 3.67 -8.56
N ILE A 24 -4.03 2.44 -8.98
CA ILE A 24 -4.96 1.31 -8.95
C ILE A 24 -4.45 0.27 -7.95
N VAL A 25 -5.38 -0.33 -7.21
CA VAL A 25 -5.08 -1.25 -6.10
C VAL A 25 -5.86 -2.55 -6.30
N ALA A 26 -5.22 -3.68 -6.04
CA ALA A 26 -5.83 -5.01 -6.08
C ALA A 26 -5.25 -5.93 -5.01
N PHE A 27 -5.95 -7.02 -4.70
CA PHE A 27 -5.39 -8.08 -3.86
C PHE A 27 -4.36 -8.88 -4.65
N GLY A 28 -3.19 -9.11 -4.06
CA GLY A 28 -2.15 -9.91 -4.65
C GLY A 28 -2.45 -11.41 -4.58
N HIS A 29 -1.76 -12.20 -5.40
CA HIS A 29 -1.89 -13.66 -5.38
C HIS A 29 -1.40 -14.28 -4.06
N GLN A 30 -0.38 -13.68 -3.44
CA GLN A 30 0.16 -14.14 -2.16
C GLN A 30 -0.79 -13.76 -1.01
N LYS A 31 -0.89 -14.63 0.00
CA LYS A 31 -1.79 -14.43 1.15
C LYS A 31 -1.51 -13.10 1.87
N ASN A 32 -2.59 -12.37 2.17
CA ASN A 32 -2.58 -11.08 2.86
C ASN A 32 -1.74 -10.00 2.17
N THR A 33 -1.66 -10.04 0.84
CA THR A 33 -0.93 -9.03 0.07
C THR A 33 -1.85 -8.14 -0.74
N VAL A 34 -1.44 -6.89 -0.91
CA VAL A 34 -2.04 -5.88 -1.76
C VAL A 34 -0.99 -5.47 -2.79
N VAL A 35 -1.40 -5.33 -4.03
CA VAL A 35 -0.58 -4.83 -5.13
C VAL A 35 -1.11 -3.45 -5.52
N ILE A 36 -0.19 -2.51 -5.71
CA ILE A 36 -0.48 -1.12 -6.04
C ILE A 36 0.32 -0.75 -7.28
N LEU A 37 -0.35 -0.17 -8.26
CA LEU A 37 0.26 0.35 -9.49
C LEU A 37 -0.04 1.85 -9.60
N GLY A 38 0.98 2.67 -9.76
CA GLY A 38 0.86 4.11 -9.99
C GLY A 38 1.08 4.48 -11.45
N LEU A 39 0.39 5.53 -11.93
CA LEU A 39 0.61 6.08 -13.27
C LEU A 39 2.03 6.63 -13.49
N ASP A 40 2.74 6.94 -12.41
CA ASP A 40 4.16 7.32 -12.38
C ASP A 40 5.12 6.13 -12.58
N GLY A 41 4.59 4.96 -12.93
CA GLY A 41 5.35 3.73 -13.17
C GLY A 41 5.69 2.94 -11.91
N SER A 42 5.28 3.43 -10.73
CA SER A 42 5.55 2.78 -9.46
C SER A 42 4.73 1.49 -9.30
N PHE A 43 5.39 0.45 -8.79
CA PHE A 43 4.79 -0.80 -8.37
C PHE A 43 5.15 -1.02 -6.91
N TYR A 44 4.14 -1.34 -6.10
CA TYR A 44 4.32 -1.76 -4.72
C TYR A 44 3.62 -3.09 -4.49
N ARG A 45 4.26 -3.95 -3.72
CA ARG A 45 3.62 -5.10 -3.11
C ARG A 45 3.71 -4.97 -1.61
N CYS A 46 2.56 -4.88 -0.95
CA CYS A 46 2.47 -4.67 0.50
C CYS A 46 1.80 -5.87 1.16
N LYS A 47 2.13 -6.12 2.43
CA LYS A 47 1.51 -7.18 3.24
C LYS A 47 0.84 -6.58 4.46
N PHE A 48 -0.39 -6.96 4.72
CA PHE A 48 -1.12 -6.60 5.93
C PHE A 48 -1.13 -7.76 6.92
N ASP A 49 -1.17 -7.43 8.22
CA ASP A 49 -1.44 -8.42 9.27
C ASP A 49 -2.96 -8.48 9.52
N PRO A 50 -3.64 -9.60 9.23
CA PRO A 50 -5.08 -9.72 9.48
C PRO A 50 -5.44 -9.81 10.97
N ALA A 51 -4.49 -10.09 11.87
CA ALA A 51 -4.74 -10.21 13.30
C ALA A 51 -4.61 -8.88 14.04
N THR A 52 -3.55 -8.11 13.73
CA THR A 52 -3.29 -6.82 14.39
C THR A 52 -3.65 -5.61 13.54
N GLY A 53 -3.74 -5.76 12.21
CA GLY A 53 -4.04 -4.67 11.31
C GLY A 53 -2.90 -3.65 11.21
N GLY A 54 -3.26 -2.36 11.09
CA GLY A 54 -2.34 -1.24 11.16
C GLY A 54 -1.54 -0.98 9.88
N GLU A 55 -0.32 -0.48 10.03
CA GLU A 55 0.54 -0.13 8.91
C GLU A 55 1.04 -1.37 8.17
N MET A 56 0.81 -1.41 6.85
CA MET A 56 1.24 -2.52 6.01
C MET A 56 2.76 -2.49 5.79
N THR A 57 3.37 -3.66 5.68
CA THR A 57 4.79 -3.79 5.32
C THR A 57 4.97 -3.79 3.81
N GLN A 58 5.82 -2.92 3.27
CA GLN A 58 6.26 -3.00 1.88
C GLN A 58 7.18 -4.21 1.69
N LEU A 59 6.82 -5.11 0.78
CA LEU A 59 7.61 -6.29 0.43
C LEU A 59 8.47 -6.05 -0.83
N GLU A 60 7.93 -5.33 -1.82
CA GLU A 60 8.62 -5.02 -3.07
C GLU A 60 8.28 -3.60 -3.52
N TYR A 61 9.26 -2.99 -4.21
CA TYR A 61 9.08 -1.75 -4.95
C TYR A 61 9.88 -1.79 -6.23
N HIS A 62 9.23 -1.42 -7.34
CA HIS A 62 9.89 -1.24 -8.63
C HIS A 62 9.30 0.00 -9.32
N ASN A 63 10.07 0.63 -10.20
CA ASN A 63 9.52 1.65 -11.09
C ASN A 63 9.80 1.27 -12.55
N PHE A 64 8.75 0.99 -13.31
CA PHE A 64 8.89 0.54 -14.70
C PHE A 64 9.32 1.65 -15.67
N LEU A 65 9.13 2.91 -15.29
CA LEU A 65 9.54 4.09 -16.08
C LEU A 65 10.94 4.58 -15.69
N LYS A 66 11.46 4.16 -14.54
CA LYS A 66 12.79 4.48 -14.03
C LYS A 66 13.52 3.18 -13.70
N PRO A 67 14.06 2.48 -14.73
CA PRO A 67 14.85 1.28 -14.48
C PRO A 67 16.01 1.63 -13.54
N GLU A 68 16.29 0.77 -12.57
CA GLU A 68 17.48 0.91 -11.74
C GLU A 68 18.70 0.96 -12.66
N GLU A 69 19.56 1.96 -12.48
CA GLU A 69 20.84 2.01 -13.16
C GLU A 69 21.61 0.74 -12.78
N ALA A 70 21.79 -0.15 -13.75
CA ALA A 70 22.67 -1.30 -13.57
C ALA A 70 24.09 -0.76 -13.39
N PHE A 71 24.60 -0.83 -12.17
CA PHE A 71 26.00 -0.55 -11.85
C PHE A 71 26.94 -1.56 -12.50
#